data_AF-A0A645BTY3-F1
#
_entry.id   AF-A0A645BTY3-F1
#
_cell.length_a   1.000
_cell.length_b   1.000
_cell.length_c   1.000
_cell.angle_alpha   90.00
_cell.angle_beta   90.00
_cell.angle_gamma   90.00
#
_symmetry.space_group_name_H-M   'P 1'
#
loop_
_entity.id
_entity.type
_entity.pdbx_description
1 polymer ?
#
loop_
_entity_poly.entity_id
_entity_poly.type
_entity_poly.pdbx_seq_one_letter_code
_entity_poly.pdbx_strand_id
1 'polypeptide(L)'
;MGKPFAITEWNYCYPNRYGAEGPFLVGAYSALQNYGALTQFAFAHKTGTMEGKEPLGPFDYANHPVLRLGMRAGAFFFLRGDVSASGIEVPVYQPEEYWTFPGFRQSGVSETLGLVVQTGTAFSMDSSKIQGIVFPDAVPVPKHSRIPIVSGSEQSVMTALAAKHVLPPDRVDWETGRFTSSTGELELNKKQWTFRSITARSESFLLPAGKRGNGKFASIVNRKNQAAFLVASLEEKPLTESRRILILHLTDAKSDGAVFRDPEMAILEHSGSPRLLVLRGEAELTLNSTTAGTLYACDISGRRLFQVPSQTRDSDTLYPLKTDSNQGPVLVYELIREIP
;
A
#
# COMPACT_ATOMS: atom_id res chain seq x y z
N MET A 1 -19.01 -9.83 9.99
CA MET A 1 -19.31 -8.63 9.19
C MET A 1 -20.33 -7.78 9.92
N GLY A 2 -20.43 -6.48 9.61
CA GLY A 2 -21.44 -5.58 10.17
C GLY A 2 -21.08 -4.92 11.52
N LYS A 3 -19.89 -5.18 12.06
CA LYS A 3 -19.32 -4.41 13.18
C LYS A 3 -18.05 -3.70 12.70
N PRO A 4 -17.74 -2.49 13.20
CA PRO A 4 -16.46 -1.86 12.92
C PRO A 4 -15.30 -2.78 13.30
N PHE A 5 -14.32 -2.91 12.41
CA PHE A 5 -13.06 -3.60 12.67
C PHE A 5 -11.95 -2.57 12.90
N ALA A 6 -11.11 -2.79 13.91
CA ALA A 6 -10.00 -1.92 14.23
C ALA A 6 -8.70 -2.72 14.28
N ILE A 7 -7.68 -2.24 13.59
CA ILE A 7 -6.30 -2.72 13.79
C ILE A 7 -5.68 -1.84 14.86
N THR A 8 -5.60 -2.36 16.09
CA THR A 8 -5.08 -1.63 17.24
C THR A 8 -3.56 -1.49 17.22
N GLU A 9 -2.87 -2.37 16.50
CA GLU A 9 -1.43 -2.29 16.29
C GLU A 9 -1.05 -2.90 14.93
N TRP A 10 -0.23 -2.18 14.16
CA TRP A 10 0.46 -2.72 12.99
C TRP A 10 1.79 -1.97 12.79
N ASN A 11 2.76 -2.64 12.17
CA ASN A 11 3.99 -1.99 11.71
C ASN A 11 4.71 -2.80 10.61
N TYR A 12 5.53 -2.11 9.83
CA TYR A 12 6.61 -2.69 9.04
C TYR A 12 7.93 -2.40 9.76
N CYS A 13 8.33 -3.34 10.63
CA CYS A 13 9.40 -3.12 11.58
C CYS A 13 10.78 -2.97 10.91
N TYR A 14 11.59 -2.04 11.43
CA TYR A 14 13.02 -1.98 11.12
C TYR A 14 13.72 -3.27 11.59
N PRO A 15 14.70 -3.85 10.85
CA PRO A 15 15.40 -3.28 9.69
C PRO A 15 14.84 -3.64 8.31
N ASN A 16 13.56 -4.01 8.19
CA ASN A 16 12.96 -4.42 6.91
C ASN A 16 13.23 -3.42 5.76
N ARG A 17 13.96 -3.86 4.73
CA ARG A 17 14.32 -3.07 3.54
C ARG A 17 13.12 -2.67 2.66
N TYR A 18 11.96 -3.28 2.89
CA TYR A 18 10.68 -2.97 2.24
C TYR A 18 9.76 -2.14 3.14
N GLY A 19 10.29 -1.52 4.21
CA GLY A 19 9.50 -0.78 5.20
C GLY A 19 8.61 0.32 4.61
N ALA A 20 9.04 0.96 3.53
CA ALA A 20 8.26 1.98 2.83
C ALA A 20 6.92 1.49 2.28
N GLU A 21 6.79 0.20 1.98
CA GLU A 21 5.58 -0.39 1.39
C GLU A 21 4.43 -0.47 2.40
N GLY A 22 4.74 -0.65 3.69
CA GLY A 22 3.76 -0.92 4.74
C GLY A 22 2.62 0.08 4.80
N PRO A 23 2.89 1.39 4.96
CA PRO A 23 1.84 2.41 5.00
C PRO A 23 0.97 2.46 3.74
N PHE A 24 1.51 2.10 2.57
CA PHE A 24 0.74 2.07 1.32
C PHE A 24 -0.22 0.89 1.29
N LEU A 25 0.30 -0.32 1.58
CA LEU A 25 -0.50 -1.54 1.58
C LEU A 25 -1.56 -1.51 2.67
N VAL A 26 -1.17 -1.21 3.91
CA VAL A 26 -2.10 -1.19 5.05
C VAL A 26 -3.15 -0.11 4.89
N GLY A 27 -2.78 1.10 4.47
CA GLY A 27 -3.74 2.17 4.21
C GLY A 27 -4.74 1.83 3.11
N ALA A 28 -4.25 1.35 1.95
CA ALA A 28 -5.10 1.01 0.82
C ALA A 28 -6.03 -0.18 1.11
N TYR A 29 -5.50 -1.25 1.70
CA TYR A 29 -6.30 -2.45 2.00
C TYR A 29 -7.34 -2.13 3.07
N SER A 30 -6.97 -1.39 4.11
CA SER A 30 -7.92 -1.04 5.18
C SER A 30 -9.06 -0.15 4.69
N ALA A 31 -8.78 0.74 3.71
CA ALA A 31 -9.81 1.52 3.04
C ALA A 31 -10.75 0.63 2.23
N LEU A 32 -10.19 -0.28 1.41
CA LEU A 32 -10.97 -1.29 0.68
C LEU A 32 -11.84 -2.13 1.63
N GLN A 33 -11.28 -2.52 2.77
CA GLN A 33 -11.94 -3.33 3.79
C GLN A 33 -12.96 -2.57 4.64
N ASN A 34 -13.06 -1.25 4.48
CA ASN A 34 -13.92 -0.38 5.29
C ASN A 34 -13.68 -0.54 6.80
N TYR A 35 -12.40 -0.61 7.20
CA TYR A 35 -12.03 -0.66 8.62
C TYR A 35 -12.37 0.65 9.33
N GLY A 36 -12.70 0.56 10.62
CA GLY A 36 -13.08 1.70 11.44
C GLY A 36 -11.89 2.44 12.06
N ALA A 37 -10.76 1.75 12.28
CA ALA A 37 -9.57 2.37 12.85
C ALA A 37 -8.28 1.63 12.47
N LEU A 38 -7.19 2.38 12.32
CA LEU A 38 -5.84 1.90 12.09
C LEU A 38 -4.86 2.63 13.01
N THR A 39 -4.16 1.89 13.86
CA THR A 39 -3.18 2.45 14.78
C THR A 39 -1.79 1.89 14.46
N GLN A 40 -0.92 2.74 13.94
CA GLN A 40 0.47 2.37 13.66
C GLN A 40 1.26 2.33 14.97
N PHE A 41 1.81 1.16 15.31
CA PHE A 41 2.64 0.97 16.48
C PHE A 41 4.13 1.12 16.09
N ALA A 42 4.89 2.08 16.57
CA ALA A 42 4.55 3.14 17.50
C ALA A 42 5.21 4.46 17.11
N PHE A 43 4.65 5.58 17.57
CA PHE A 43 5.27 6.89 17.31
C PHE A 43 6.66 6.98 17.94
N ALA A 44 6.76 6.82 19.26
CA ALA A 44 8.02 6.78 19.99
C ALA A 44 7.86 6.07 21.34
N HIS A 45 8.86 5.27 21.73
CA HIS A 45 8.95 4.70 23.09
C HIS A 45 9.78 5.57 24.06
N LYS A 46 10.59 6.49 23.52
CA LYS A 46 11.51 7.34 24.30
C LYS A 46 11.54 8.76 23.76
N THR A 47 11.76 9.74 24.64
CA THR A 47 11.96 11.15 24.26
C THR A 47 13.13 11.34 23.31
N GLY A 48 14.23 10.60 23.53
CA GLY A 48 15.39 10.63 22.63
C GLY A 48 15.05 10.28 21.18
N THR A 49 14.11 9.35 20.95
CA THR A 49 13.63 9.03 19.59
C THR A 49 12.90 10.20 18.97
N MET A 50 12.03 10.89 19.72
CA MET A 50 11.31 12.07 19.22
C MET A 50 12.26 13.23 18.88
N GLU A 51 13.35 13.35 19.64
CA GLU A 51 14.39 14.35 19.43
C GLU A 51 15.42 13.97 18.35
N GLY A 52 15.29 12.78 17.74
CA GLY A 52 16.26 12.29 16.75
C GLY A 52 17.64 11.98 17.32
N LYS A 53 17.73 11.73 18.63
CA LYS A 53 18.99 11.42 19.36
C LYS A 53 19.26 9.93 19.50
N GLU A 54 18.35 9.09 19.03
CA GLU A 54 18.47 7.64 19.03
C GLU A 54 18.63 7.13 17.59
N PRO A 55 19.35 6.01 17.37
CA PRO A 55 19.29 5.30 16.10
C PRO A 55 17.87 4.82 15.80
N LEU A 56 17.62 4.39 14.56
CA LEU A 56 16.36 3.73 14.21
C LEU A 56 16.18 2.46 15.05
N GLY A 57 15.01 2.36 15.67
CA GLY A 57 14.58 1.19 16.43
C GLY A 57 13.57 0.34 15.66
N PRO A 58 13.24 -0.86 16.15
CA PRO A 58 12.37 -1.80 15.46
C PRO A 58 10.96 -1.27 15.21
N PHE A 59 10.43 -0.45 16.12
CA PHE A 59 9.01 -0.05 16.11
C PHE A 59 8.77 1.45 15.92
N ASP A 60 9.68 2.29 16.37
CA ASP A 60 9.46 3.74 16.41
C ASP A 60 9.57 4.36 15.01
N TYR A 61 8.56 5.15 14.63
CA TYR A 61 8.61 5.91 13.39
C TYR A 61 8.87 7.42 13.58
N ALA A 62 8.93 7.97 14.79
CA ALA A 62 9.10 9.42 15.02
C ALA A 62 10.38 10.01 14.39
N ASN A 63 11.50 9.28 14.43
CA ASN A 63 12.75 9.66 13.76
C ASN A 63 12.94 8.97 12.39
N HIS A 64 12.00 8.14 11.92
CA HIS A 64 12.13 7.43 10.65
C HIS A 64 11.50 8.23 9.50
N PRO A 65 12.30 8.93 8.64
CA PRO A 65 11.76 9.85 7.64
C PRO A 65 10.89 9.15 6.60
N VAL A 66 11.32 7.97 6.14
CA VAL A 66 10.58 7.15 5.16
C VAL A 66 9.22 6.71 5.70
N LEU A 67 9.14 6.12 6.90
CA LEU A 67 7.85 5.71 7.49
C LEU A 67 6.95 6.91 7.78
N ARG A 68 7.50 8.03 8.27
CA ARG A 68 6.72 9.26 8.46
C ARG A 68 6.09 9.71 7.14
N LEU A 69 6.87 9.84 6.08
CA LEU A 69 6.34 10.25 4.78
C LEU A 69 5.36 9.21 4.23
N GLY A 70 5.65 7.92 4.36
CA GLY A 70 4.76 6.83 3.96
C GLY A 70 3.39 6.89 4.64
N MET A 71 3.33 7.29 5.91
CA MET A 71 2.06 7.47 6.62
C MET A 71 1.15 8.54 6.01
N ARG A 72 1.68 9.46 5.19
CA ARG A 72 0.85 10.40 4.45
C ARG A 72 0.12 9.67 3.32
N ALA A 73 0.75 8.70 2.65
CA ALA A 73 0.08 7.83 1.69
C ALA A 73 -1.07 7.05 2.36
N GLY A 74 -0.80 6.43 3.51
CA GLY A 74 -1.83 5.72 4.28
C GLY A 74 -2.99 6.64 4.69
N ALA A 75 -2.70 7.87 5.13
CA ALA A 75 -3.72 8.86 5.46
C ALA A 75 -4.54 9.31 4.23
N PHE A 76 -3.93 9.49 3.06
CA PHE A 76 -4.68 9.81 1.84
C PHE A 76 -5.60 8.66 1.42
N PHE A 77 -5.12 7.42 1.49
CA PHE A 77 -5.94 6.26 1.11
C PHE A 77 -7.09 6.05 2.09
N PHE A 78 -6.80 6.00 3.38
CA PHE A 78 -7.74 5.59 4.41
C PHE A 78 -8.53 6.76 5.01
N LEU A 79 -7.84 7.78 5.56
CA LEU A 79 -8.50 8.86 6.29
C LEU A 79 -9.20 9.86 5.37
N ARG A 80 -8.57 10.21 4.24
CA ARG A 80 -9.22 11.06 3.22
C ARG A 80 -10.22 10.28 2.36
N GLY A 81 -10.13 8.95 2.35
CA GLY A 81 -10.99 8.07 1.56
C GLY A 81 -10.71 8.18 0.07
N ASP A 82 -9.44 8.20 -0.34
CA ASP A 82 -9.12 8.13 -1.77
C ASP A 82 -9.40 6.76 -2.37
N VAL A 83 -9.16 5.70 -1.59
CA VAL A 83 -9.47 4.32 -1.98
C VAL A 83 -10.89 4.01 -1.51
N SER A 84 -11.70 3.51 -2.42
CA SER A 84 -13.09 3.14 -2.19
C SER A 84 -13.17 1.80 -1.47
N ALA A 85 -14.13 1.68 -0.53
CA ALA A 85 -14.51 0.40 0.05
C ALA A 85 -15.06 -0.55 -1.04
N SER A 86 -14.77 -1.84 -0.91
CA SER A 86 -15.40 -2.85 -1.79
C SER A 86 -16.90 -2.91 -1.54
N GLY A 87 -17.72 -2.91 -2.58
CA GLY A 87 -19.15 -3.19 -2.47
C GLY A 87 -19.50 -4.68 -2.34
N ILE A 88 -18.50 -5.57 -2.33
CA ILE A 88 -18.68 -7.02 -2.28
C ILE A 88 -18.10 -7.51 -0.95
N GLU A 89 -18.91 -8.22 -0.16
CA GLU A 89 -18.55 -8.83 1.10
C GLU A 89 -18.57 -10.37 0.98
N VAL A 90 -17.41 -10.98 1.23
CA VAL A 90 -17.23 -12.43 1.27
C VAL A 90 -16.49 -12.81 2.56
N PRO A 91 -17.20 -13.03 3.68
CA PRO A 91 -16.58 -13.46 4.92
C PRO A 91 -16.25 -14.96 4.93
N VAL A 92 -15.41 -15.33 5.88
CA VAL A 92 -15.20 -16.71 6.32
C VAL A 92 -16.21 -17.04 7.41
N TYR A 93 -16.92 -18.15 7.24
CA TYR A 93 -17.86 -18.66 8.24
C TYR A 93 -17.10 -19.21 9.46
N GLN A 94 -17.54 -18.79 10.64
CA GLN A 94 -17.05 -19.28 11.93
C GLN A 94 -18.26 -19.78 12.72
N PRO A 95 -18.48 -21.10 12.84
CA PRO A 95 -19.53 -21.61 13.73
C PRO A 95 -19.22 -21.21 15.18
N GLU A 96 -20.25 -20.95 15.98
CA GLU A 96 -20.07 -20.60 17.39
C GLU A 96 -19.34 -21.73 18.12
N GLU A 97 -19.76 -22.96 17.89
CA GLU A 97 -19.18 -24.19 18.42
C GLU A 97 -17.94 -24.69 17.67
N TYR A 98 -17.12 -23.80 17.08
CA TYR A 98 -15.96 -24.20 16.27
C TYR A 98 -15.01 -25.21 16.94
N TRP A 99 -14.89 -25.16 18.28
CA TRP A 99 -14.05 -26.06 19.09
C TRP A 99 -14.53 -27.52 19.07
N THR A 100 -15.75 -27.81 18.63
CA THR A 100 -16.27 -29.17 18.53
C THR A 100 -15.91 -29.87 17.21
N PHE A 101 -15.35 -29.15 16.24
CA PHE A 101 -14.96 -29.71 14.94
C PHE A 101 -13.47 -30.10 14.96
N PRO A 102 -13.13 -31.40 14.99
CA PRO A 102 -11.74 -31.84 14.98
C PRO A 102 -11.02 -31.33 13.72
N GLY A 103 -9.83 -30.75 13.90
CA GLY A 103 -9.07 -30.19 12.79
C GLY A 103 -9.61 -28.86 12.26
N PHE A 104 -10.58 -28.23 12.94
CA PHE A 104 -10.95 -26.85 12.64
C PHE A 104 -9.73 -25.96 12.73
N ARG A 105 -9.38 -25.39 11.58
CA ARG A 105 -8.53 -24.23 11.48
C ARG A 105 -9.44 -23.15 10.94
N GLN A 106 -9.43 -21.98 11.55
CA GLN A 106 -10.02 -20.81 10.92
C GLN A 106 -9.33 -20.72 9.56
N SER A 107 -10.07 -21.08 8.50
CA SER A 107 -9.50 -21.23 7.16
C SER A 107 -8.79 -19.94 6.87
N GLY A 108 -7.46 -20.01 6.69
CA GLY A 108 -6.62 -18.83 6.53
C GLY A 108 -7.30 -17.95 5.50
N VAL A 109 -7.77 -16.79 5.95
CA VAL A 109 -8.43 -15.81 5.09
C VAL A 109 -7.54 -15.69 3.88
N SER A 110 -8.08 -16.01 2.69
CA SER A 110 -7.29 -16.07 1.47
C SER A 110 -6.51 -14.75 1.35
N GLU A 111 -5.18 -14.86 1.26
CA GLU A 111 -4.27 -13.71 1.25
C GLU A 111 -4.66 -12.71 0.15
N THR A 112 -5.18 -13.21 -0.96
CA THR A 112 -5.66 -12.42 -2.09
C THR A 112 -7.13 -12.00 -1.98
N LEU A 113 -7.98 -12.74 -1.26
CA LEU A 113 -9.38 -12.35 -1.05
C LEU A 113 -9.48 -10.97 -0.36
N GLY A 114 -8.63 -10.73 0.64
CA GLY A 114 -8.54 -9.43 1.33
C GLY A 114 -8.02 -8.26 0.48
N LEU A 115 -7.47 -8.54 -0.71
CA LEU A 115 -7.15 -7.53 -1.73
C LEU A 115 -8.30 -7.35 -2.74
N VAL A 116 -9.08 -8.39 -3.00
CA VAL A 116 -10.09 -8.37 -4.06
C VAL A 116 -11.43 -7.82 -3.55
N VAL A 117 -11.85 -8.18 -2.34
CA VAL A 117 -13.15 -7.83 -1.77
C VAL A 117 -13.06 -7.59 -0.26
N GLN A 118 -14.15 -7.07 0.33
CA GLN A 118 -14.28 -7.07 1.77
C GLN A 118 -14.37 -8.50 2.32
N THR A 119 -13.60 -8.80 3.35
CA THR A 119 -13.62 -10.08 4.04
C THR A 119 -13.48 -9.90 5.55
N GLY A 120 -13.67 -10.98 6.29
CA GLY A 120 -13.69 -11.00 7.73
C GLY A 120 -14.39 -12.25 8.22
N THR A 121 -14.86 -12.24 9.46
CA THR A 121 -15.54 -13.39 10.06
C THR A 121 -17.05 -13.18 10.10
N ALA A 122 -17.82 -14.23 9.82
CA ALA A 122 -19.27 -14.26 10.00
C ALA A 122 -19.69 -15.47 10.84
N PHE A 123 -20.49 -15.22 11.88
CA PHE A 123 -21.07 -16.27 12.76
C PHE A 123 -22.45 -16.75 12.28
N SER A 124 -23.04 -16.05 11.30
CA SER A 124 -24.31 -16.40 10.69
C SER A 124 -24.27 -16.13 9.19
N MET A 125 -25.05 -16.90 8.44
CA MET A 125 -25.25 -16.76 6.99
C MET A 125 -26.42 -15.82 6.63
N ASP A 126 -27.19 -15.32 7.61
CA ASP A 126 -28.47 -14.64 7.37
C ASP A 126 -28.34 -13.13 7.06
N SER A 127 -27.14 -12.66 6.73
CA SER A 127 -26.92 -11.26 6.37
C SER A 127 -27.32 -10.98 4.92
N SER A 128 -28.20 -10.01 4.68
CA SER A 128 -28.54 -9.57 3.32
C SER A 128 -27.39 -8.83 2.61
N LYS A 129 -26.29 -8.53 3.32
CA LYS A 129 -25.15 -7.76 2.79
C LYS A 129 -24.04 -8.63 2.20
N ILE A 130 -24.01 -9.92 2.48
CA ILE A 130 -22.94 -10.82 2.00
C ILE A 130 -23.32 -11.44 0.66
N GLN A 131 -22.41 -11.39 -0.32
CA GLN A 131 -22.66 -11.91 -1.67
C GLN A 131 -22.15 -13.34 -1.84
N GLY A 132 -21.33 -13.84 -0.92
CA GLY A 132 -20.85 -15.20 -0.85
C GLY A 132 -20.24 -15.48 0.52
N ILE A 133 -19.97 -16.75 0.82
CA ILE A 133 -19.35 -17.12 2.11
C ILE A 133 -18.37 -18.28 1.93
N VAL A 134 -17.19 -18.15 2.54
CA VAL A 134 -16.16 -19.20 2.56
C VAL A 134 -16.39 -20.10 3.77
N PHE A 135 -16.58 -21.38 3.53
CA PHE A 135 -16.73 -22.40 4.58
C PHE A 135 -15.40 -23.09 4.87
N PRO A 136 -14.98 -23.20 6.14
CA PRO A 136 -13.84 -24.04 6.52
C PRO A 136 -14.13 -25.52 6.22
N ASP A 137 -13.13 -26.25 5.72
CA ASP A 137 -13.30 -27.64 5.26
C ASP A 137 -13.78 -28.61 6.37
N ALA A 138 -13.47 -28.32 7.63
CA ALA A 138 -13.89 -29.13 8.79
C ALA A 138 -15.36 -28.94 9.17
N VAL A 139 -16.06 -27.94 8.60
CA VAL A 139 -17.43 -27.59 8.97
C VAL A 139 -18.40 -28.14 7.92
N PRO A 140 -19.43 -28.92 8.33
CA PRO A 140 -20.45 -29.41 7.41
C PRO A 140 -21.16 -28.27 6.67
N VAL A 141 -21.16 -28.33 5.34
CA VAL A 141 -21.86 -27.36 4.50
C VAL A 141 -23.36 -27.65 4.50
N PRO A 142 -24.23 -26.65 4.73
CA PRO A 142 -25.68 -26.84 4.67
C PRO A 142 -26.12 -27.23 3.25
N LYS A 143 -27.12 -28.12 3.15
CA LYS A 143 -27.66 -28.60 1.87
C LYS A 143 -28.32 -27.51 1.03
N HIS A 144 -28.83 -26.47 1.68
CA HIS A 144 -29.50 -25.35 1.03
C HIS A 144 -28.94 -24.05 1.59
N SER A 145 -28.66 -23.10 0.70
CA SER A 145 -28.21 -21.76 1.04
C SER A 145 -28.76 -20.76 0.03
N ARG A 146 -29.15 -19.58 0.51
CA ARG A 146 -29.56 -18.46 -0.35
C ARG A 146 -28.38 -17.72 -0.96
N ILE A 147 -27.21 -17.84 -0.34
CA ILE A 147 -25.97 -17.26 -0.82
C ILE A 147 -25.02 -18.36 -1.32
N PRO A 148 -24.15 -18.05 -2.30
CA PRO A 148 -23.18 -19.01 -2.77
C PRO A 148 -22.18 -19.38 -1.66
N ILE A 149 -22.10 -20.67 -1.35
CA ILE A 149 -21.09 -21.25 -0.46
C ILE A 149 -19.92 -21.75 -1.30
N VAL A 150 -18.70 -21.46 -0.84
CA VAL A 150 -17.44 -21.92 -1.45
C VAL A 150 -16.50 -22.43 -0.35
N SER A 151 -15.59 -23.33 -0.70
CA SER A 151 -14.60 -23.90 0.23
C SER A 151 -13.36 -24.39 -0.54
N GLY A 152 -12.35 -24.87 0.18
CA GLY A 152 -11.09 -25.36 -0.37
C GLY A 152 -9.98 -24.32 -0.45
N SER A 153 -9.01 -24.54 -1.35
CA SER A 153 -7.84 -23.67 -1.50
C SER A 153 -8.20 -22.27 -1.98
N GLU A 154 -7.30 -21.30 -1.79
CA GLU A 154 -7.47 -19.93 -2.27
C GLU A 154 -7.86 -19.86 -3.76
N GLN A 155 -7.15 -20.59 -4.62
CA GLN A 155 -7.46 -20.62 -6.05
C GLN A 155 -8.85 -21.21 -6.34
N SER A 156 -9.24 -22.29 -5.64
CA SER A 156 -10.56 -22.91 -5.78
C SER A 156 -11.67 -21.98 -5.31
N VAL A 157 -11.48 -21.30 -4.16
CA VAL A 157 -12.42 -20.31 -3.62
C VAL A 157 -12.63 -19.18 -4.62
N MET A 158 -11.56 -18.54 -5.11
CA MET A 158 -11.66 -17.41 -6.03
C MET A 158 -12.28 -17.82 -7.38
N THR A 159 -11.92 -18.99 -7.90
CA THR A 159 -12.50 -19.55 -9.14
C THR A 159 -13.99 -19.82 -8.98
N ALA A 160 -14.40 -20.41 -7.85
CA ALA A 160 -15.80 -20.69 -7.56
C ALA A 160 -16.62 -19.41 -7.38
N LEU A 161 -16.09 -18.40 -6.69
CA LEU A 161 -16.73 -17.10 -6.54
C LEU A 161 -16.94 -16.39 -7.89
N ALA A 162 -15.96 -16.44 -8.79
CA ALA A 162 -16.09 -15.91 -10.15
C ALA A 162 -17.14 -16.69 -10.97
N ALA A 163 -17.11 -18.03 -10.93
CA ALA A 163 -18.09 -18.88 -11.62
C ALA A 163 -19.53 -18.68 -11.11
N LYS A 164 -19.68 -18.28 -9.85
CA LYS A 164 -20.96 -17.94 -9.21
C LYS A 164 -21.35 -16.46 -9.38
N HIS A 165 -20.61 -15.70 -10.20
CA HIS A 165 -20.81 -14.27 -10.44
C HIS A 165 -20.75 -13.39 -9.19
N VAL A 166 -20.08 -13.84 -8.12
CA VAL A 166 -19.82 -13.03 -6.92
C VAL A 166 -18.68 -12.05 -7.19
N LEU A 167 -17.67 -12.48 -7.94
CA LEU A 167 -16.54 -11.65 -8.37
C LEU A 167 -16.62 -11.37 -9.86
N PRO A 168 -16.27 -10.16 -10.32
CA PRO A 168 -16.04 -9.93 -11.75
C PRO A 168 -14.91 -10.86 -12.25
N PRO A 169 -15.04 -11.43 -13.47
CA PRO A 169 -14.15 -12.49 -13.95
C PRO A 169 -12.71 -12.02 -14.23
N ASP A 170 -12.50 -10.71 -14.40
CA ASP A 170 -11.20 -10.09 -14.70
C ASP A 170 -10.39 -9.71 -13.45
N ARG A 171 -10.92 -9.95 -12.25
CA ARG A 171 -10.25 -9.57 -11.00
C ARG A 171 -9.08 -10.47 -10.64
N VAL A 172 -9.07 -11.70 -11.14
CA VAL A 172 -8.10 -12.74 -10.72
C VAL A 172 -7.52 -13.40 -11.95
N ASP A 173 -6.22 -13.28 -12.11
CA ASP A 173 -5.46 -13.92 -13.18
C ASP A 173 -4.24 -14.64 -12.56
N TRP A 174 -4.40 -15.95 -12.34
CA TRP A 174 -3.37 -16.81 -11.77
C TRP A 174 -2.18 -17.01 -12.72
N GLU A 175 -2.42 -16.96 -14.03
CA GLU A 175 -1.39 -17.15 -15.05
C GLU A 175 -0.40 -16.00 -15.03
N THR A 176 -0.89 -14.76 -14.95
CA THR A 176 -0.01 -13.58 -14.84
C THR A 176 0.30 -13.19 -13.39
N GLY A 177 -0.39 -13.79 -12.41
CA GLY A 177 -0.27 -13.48 -10.99
C GLY A 177 -0.86 -12.13 -10.61
N ARG A 178 -1.85 -11.63 -11.38
CA ARG A 178 -2.48 -10.32 -11.24
C ARG A 178 -3.81 -10.44 -10.49
N PHE A 179 -3.96 -9.66 -9.43
CA PHE A 179 -5.15 -9.62 -8.58
C PHE A 179 -5.59 -8.18 -8.43
N THR A 180 -6.84 -7.89 -8.78
CA THR A 180 -7.39 -6.53 -8.81
C THR A 180 -8.57 -6.44 -7.87
N SER A 181 -8.67 -5.37 -7.08
CA SER A 181 -9.86 -5.12 -6.27
C SER A 181 -11.12 -5.07 -7.11
N SER A 182 -12.23 -5.42 -6.49
CA SER A 182 -13.59 -5.24 -7.02
C SER A 182 -13.90 -3.80 -7.42
N THR A 183 -13.25 -2.81 -6.80
CA THR A 183 -13.33 -1.39 -7.21
C THR A 183 -12.49 -1.08 -8.45
N GLY A 184 -11.49 -1.91 -8.78
CA GLY A 184 -10.54 -1.67 -9.86
C GLY A 184 -9.40 -0.71 -9.48
N GLU A 185 -9.40 -0.19 -8.25
CA GLU A 185 -8.43 0.81 -7.81
C GLU A 185 -7.13 0.17 -7.32
N LEU A 186 -7.17 -1.03 -6.73
CA LEU A 186 -5.98 -1.71 -6.21
C LEU A 186 -5.61 -2.89 -7.11
N GLU A 187 -4.32 -3.06 -7.38
CA GLU A 187 -3.82 -4.24 -8.10
C GLU A 187 -2.48 -4.69 -7.55
N LEU A 188 -2.38 -5.99 -7.25
CA LEU A 188 -1.13 -6.68 -6.92
C LEU A 188 -0.76 -7.61 -8.07
N ASN A 189 0.50 -7.54 -8.51
CA ASN A 189 1.09 -8.57 -9.35
C ASN A 189 2.18 -9.32 -8.57
N LYS A 190 1.85 -10.53 -8.09
CA LYS A 190 2.76 -11.36 -7.30
C LYS A 190 4.00 -11.80 -8.09
N LYS A 191 3.87 -12.04 -9.41
CA LYS A 191 4.99 -12.49 -10.25
C LYS A 191 5.96 -11.36 -10.59
N GLN A 192 5.45 -10.14 -10.73
CA GLN A 192 6.25 -8.95 -11.04
C GLN A 192 6.72 -8.19 -9.80
N TRP A 193 6.22 -8.56 -8.61
CA TRP A 193 6.48 -7.89 -7.34
C TRP A 193 6.06 -6.42 -7.34
N THR A 194 4.93 -6.11 -7.98
CA THR A 194 4.44 -4.73 -8.09
C THR A 194 3.07 -4.59 -7.45
N PHE A 195 2.81 -3.44 -6.84
CA PHE A 195 1.49 -3.02 -6.39
C PHE A 195 1.17 -1.64 -6.94
N ARG A 196 -0.10 -1.39 -7.26
CA ARG A 196 -0.61 -0.05 -7.57
C ARG A 196 -1.94 0.23 -6.88
N SER A 197 -2.13 1.48 -6.50
CA SER A 197 -3.43 2.06 -6.12
C SER A 197 -3.70 3.25 -7.04
N ILE A 198 -4.73 3.18 -7.88
CA ILE A 198 -5.07 4.18 -8.90
C ILE A 198 -6.48 4.70 -8.63
N THR A 199 -6.57 5.92 -8.09
CA THR A 199 -7.81 6.59 -7.71
C THR A 199 -7.91 7.93 -8.43
N ALA A 200 -9.04 8.65 -8.29
CA ALA A 200 -9.16 9.99 -8.87
C ALA A 200 -8.19 11.00 -8.24
N ARG A 201 -7.91 10.89 -6.94
CA ARG A 201 -7.16 11.90 -6.15
C ARG A 201 -5.74 11.48 -5.80
N SER A 202 -5.43 10.20 -5.88
CA SER A 202 -4.11 9.63 -5.61
C SER A 202 -3.78 8.44 -6.50
N GLU A 203 -2.55 8.39 -6.97
CA GLU A 203 -1.94 7.23 -7.61
C GLU A 203 -0.70 6.82 -6.83
N SER A 204 -0.46 5.53 -6.71
CA SER A 204 0.73 5.02 -6.04
C SER A 204 1.23 3.73 -6.65
N PHE A 205 2.53 3.50 -6.48
CA PHE A 205 3.22 2.37 -7.08
C PHE A 205 4.28 1.86 -6.10
N LEU A 206 4.27 0.55 -5.83
CA LEU A 206 5.38 -0.15 -5.18
C LEU A 206 6.11 -0.91 -6.27
N LEU A 207 7.35 -0.51 -6.55
CA LEU A 207 8.08 -0.96 -7.72
C LEU A 207 9.48 -1.44 -7.33
N PRO A 208 9.86 -2.68 -7.72
CA PRO A 208 11.25 -3.08 -7.81
C PRO A 208 12.01 -2.24 -8.84
N ALA A 209 13.34 -2.25 -8.76
CA ALA A 209 14.18 -1.61 -9.78
C ALA A 209 13.92 -2.23 -11.17
N GLY A 210 13.87 -1.38 -12.20
CA GLY A 210 13.61 -1.76 -13.59
C GLY A 210 12.14 -1.95 -13.93
N LYS A 211 11.21 -1.79 -12.98
CA LYS A 211 9.76 -1.90 -13.23
C LYS A 211 9.11 -0.56 -13.51
N ARG A 212 7.96 -0.61 -14.18
CA ARG A 212 7.14 0.53 -14.54
C ARG A 212 5.77 0.42 -13.87
N GLY A 213 5.32 1.51 -13.26
CA GLY A 213 3.95 1.69 -12.81
C GLY A 213 3.23 2.66 -13.75
N ASN A 214 2.03 2.28 -14.20
CA ASN A 214 1.19 3.12 -15.06
C ASN A 214 -0.11 3.44 -14.33
N GLY A 215 -0.35 4.74 -14.11
CA GLY A 215 -1.61 5.29 -13.67
C GLY A 215 -2.37 5.99 -14.80
N LYS A 216 -3.48 6.62 -14.45
CA LYS A 216 -4.26 7.48 -15.36
C LYS A 216 -3.60 8.86 -15.49
N PHE A 217 -3.04 9.38 -14.40
CA PHE A 217 -2.42 10.71 -14.35
C PHE A 217 -0.90 10.66 -14.48
N ALA A 218 -0.23 9.69 -13.85
CA ALA A 218 1.22 9.59 -13.85
C ALA A 218 1.71 8.18 -14.21
N SER A 219 2.87 8.14 -14.85
CA SER A 219 3.63 6.92 -15.08
C SER A 219 5.01 7.05 -14.44
N ILE A 220 5.48 6.00 -13.76
CA ILE A 220 6.79 5.97 -13.11
C ILE A 220 7.59 4.79 -13.63
N VAL A 221 8.83 5.04 -14.05
CA VAL A 221 9.82 3.99 -14.28
C VAL A 221 10.83 4.04 -13.15
N ASN A 222 10.83 3.02 -12.30
CA ASN A 222 11.82 2.91 -11.23
C ASN A 222 13.13 2.35 -11.81
N ARG A 223 14.23 3.09 -11.67
CA ARG A 223 15.53 2.73 -12.26
C ARG A 223 16.46 2.08 -11.25
N LYS A 224 16.42 2.49 -9.98
CA LYS A 224 17.41 2.08 -8.97
C LYS A 224 16.78 1.81 -7.61
N ASN A 225 17.08 0.62 -7.09
CA ASN A 225 16.54 0.05 -5.85
C ASN A 225 15.00 -0.06 -5.85
N GLN A 226 14.44 -0.81 -4.90
CA GLN A 226 12.99 -0.81 -4.67
C GLN A 226 12.54 0.53 -4.10
N ALA A 227 11.33 0.97 -4.45
CA ALA A 227 10.77 2.21 -3.95
C ALA A 227 9.23 2.19 -3.92
N ALA A 228 8.68 2.93 -2.98
CA ALA A 228 7.28 3.30 -2.89
C ALA A 228 7.09 4.72 -3.41
N PHE A 229 6.17 4.89 -4.34
CA PHE A 229 5.84 6.16 -4.96
C PHE A 229 4.41 6.56 -4.66
N LEU A 230 4.19 7.83 -4.32
CA LEU A 230 2.87 8.44 -4.22
C LEU A 230 2.81 9.63 -5.17
N VAL A 231 1.67 9.83 -5.82
CA VAL A 231 1.28 11.04 -6.55
C VAL A 231 -0.12 11.40 -6.07
N ALA A 232 -0.25 12.43 -5.24
CA ALA A 232 -1.50 12.76 -4.56
C ALA A 232 -1.86 14.25 -4.71
N SER A 233 -3.13 14.54 -4.99
CA SER A 233 -3.65 15.90 -4.93
C SER A 233 -3.51 16.45 -3.50
N LEU A 234 -3.16 17.73 -3.37
CA LEU A 234 -3.18 18.45 -2.09
C LEU A 234 -4.45 19.31 -1.91
N GLU A 235 -5.38 19.27 -2.86
CA GLU A 235 -6.56 20.16 -2.91
C GLU A 235 -7.89 19.40 -2.85
N GLU A 236 -7.86 18.12 -2.50
CA GLU A 236 -9.02 17.21 -2.49
C GLU A 236 -9.76 17.07 -3.83
N LYS A 237 -9.14 17.51 -4.92
CA LYS A 237 -9.66 17.42 -6.29
C LYS A 237 -9.07 16.21 -7.02
N PRO A 238 -9.70 15.75 -8.11
CA PRO A 238 -9.06 14.82 -9.03
C PRO A 238 -7.66 15.33 -9.45
N LEU A 239 -6.70 14.44 -9.62
CA LEU A 239 -5.32 14.78 -9.99
C LEU A 239 -5.25 15.65 -11.25
N THR A 240 -6.15 15.40 -12.21
CA THR A 240 -6.28 16.16 -13.46
C THR A 240 -6.64 17.63 -13.23
N GLU A 241 -7.36 17.94 -12.16
CA GLU A 241 -7.85 19.28 -11.79
C GLU A 241 -7.04 19.94 -10.65
N SER A 242 -6.13 19.19 -10.03
CA SER A 242 -5.30 19.66 -8.92
C SER A 242 -4.11 20.48 -9.44
N ARG A 243 -3.98 21.70 -8.94
CA ARG A 243 -2.84 22.60 -9.18
C ARG A 243 -1.63 22.26 -8.32
N ARG A 244 -1.86 21.71 -7.12
CA ARG A 244 -0.79 21.27 -6.21
C ARG A 244 -0.82 19.76 -6.02
N ILE A 245 0.27 19.09 -6.37
CA ILE A 245 0.39 17.63 -6.27
C ILE A 245 1.63 17.28 -5.47
N LEU A 246 1.44 16.47 -4.43
CA LEU A 246 2.53 15.85 -3.67
C LEU A 246 3.02 14.63 -4.42
N ILE A 247 4.33 14.53 -4.57
CA ILE A 247 4.98 13.30 -5.02
C ILE A 247 5.93 12.81 -3.93
N LEU A 248 5.85 11.54 -3.58
CA LEU A 248 6.81 10.88 -2.69
C LEU A 248 7.61 9.86 -3.48
N HIS A 249 8.92 9.78 -3.21
CA HIS A 249 9.82 8.75 -3.72
C HIS A 249 10.57 8.17 -2.52
N LEU A 250 10.03 7.09 -1.97
CA LEU A 250 10.48 6.52 -0.70
C LEU A 250 11.20 5.21 -0.94
N THR A 251 12.48 5.17 -0.59
CA THR A 251 13.32 3.96 -0.65
C THR A 251 13.41 3.33 0.74
N ASP A 252 14.61 3.23 1.31
CA ASP A 252 14.89 2.71 2.65
C ASP A 252 15.72 3.73 3.43
N ALA A 253 15.72 3.65 4.76
CA ALA A 253 16.59 4.46 5.60
C ALA A 253 17.20 3.61 6.72
N LYS A 254 18.50 3.80 6.96
CA LYS A 254 19.28 3.09 7.99
C LYS A 254 20.04 4.07 8.86
N SER A 255 20.31 3.67 10.10
CA SER A 255 21.25 4.38 10.97
C SER A 255 22.68 4.28 10.42
N ASP A 256 23.42 5.38 10.41
CA ASP A 256 24.83 5.43 10.02
C ASP A 256 25.66 4.59 10.99
N GLY A 257 26.51 3.71 10.46
CA GLY A 257 27.27 2.73 11.24
C GLY A 257 26.47 1.54 11.77
N ALA A 258 25.21 1.33 11.33
CA ALA A 258 24.50 0.09 11.64
C ALA A 258 25.22 -1.12 11.01
N VAL A 259 25.26 -2.23 11.74
CA VAL A 259 25.89 -3.47 11.31
C VAL A 259 24.83 -4.55 11.18
N PHE A 260 24.88 -5.26 10.07
CA PHE A 260 24.00 -6.36 9.75
C PHE A 260 24.81 -7.63 9.54
N ARG A 261 24.22 -8.78 9.89
CA ARG A 261 24.85 -10.08 9.74
C ARG A 261 25.25 -10.41 8.30
N ASP A 262 24.43 -9.98 7.36
CA ASP A 262 24.56 -10.32 5.95
C ASP A 262 24.01 -9.20 5.04
N PRO A 263 24.28 -9.25 3.72
CA PRO A 263 23.82 -8.25 2.77
C PRO A 263 22.29 -8.11 2.63
N GLU A 264 21.49 -9.08 3.10
CA GLU A 264 20.03 -8.96 3.10
C GLU A 264 19.53 -7.98 4.16
N MET A 265 20.39 -7.63 5.13
CA MET A 265 20.09 -6.69 6.22
C MET A 265 18.88 -7.12 7.07
N ALA A 266 18.59 -8.42 7.12
CA ALA A 266 17.46 -8.96 7.86
C ALA A 266 17.73 -9.04 9.38
N ILE A 267 19.00 -9.18 9.77
CA ILE A 267 19.42 -9.31 11.17
C ILE A 267 20.36 -8.15 11.52
N LEU A 268 19.89 -7.26 12.39
CA LEU A 268 20.66 -6.14 12.95
C LEU A 268 21.51 -6.64 14.12
N GLU A 269 22.82 -6.41 14.05
CA GLU A 269 23.77 -6.76 15.12
C GLU A 269 24.18 -5.54 15.94
N HIS A 270 24.30 -4.37 15.28
CA HIS A 270 24.54 -3.09 15.96
C HIS A 270 23.67 -1.98 15.37
N SER A 271 23.03 -1.19 16.23
CA SER A 271 22.06 -0.16 15.82
C SER A 271 22.65 1.08 15.15
N GLY A 272 23.98 1.27 15.20
CA GLY A 272 24.65 2.44 14.66
C GLY A 272 24.37 3.71 15.47
N SER A 273 24.41 4.86 14.78
CA SER A 273 24.25 6.19 15.35
C SER A 273 22.89 6.83 14.99
N PRO A 274 22.49 7.93 15.64
CA PRO A 274 21.26 8.66 15.30
C PRO A 274 21.29 9.34 13.91
N ARG A 275 22.47 9.47 13.30
CA ARG A 275 22.60 10.01 11.95
C ARG A 275 22.00 9.00 10.96
N LEU A 276 21.16 9.46 10.05
CA LEU A 276 20.44 8.59 9.12
C LEU A 276 21.03 8.65 7.71
N LEU A 277 21.04 7.50 7.04
CA LEU A 277 21.35 7.33 5.63
C LEU A 277 20.08 6.93 4.89
N VAL A 278 19.83 7.55 3.75
CA VAL A 278 18.74 7.19 2.85
C VAL A 278 19.31 6.38 1.70
N LEU A 279 18.68 5.26 1.38
CA LEU A 279 19.06 4.43 0.24
C LEU A 279 18.85 5.22 -1.07
N ARG A 280 19.89 5.30 -1.89
CA ARG A 280 19.83 6.02 -3.16
C ARG A 280 18.82 5.38 -4.11
N GLY A 281 17.86 6.15 -4.59
CA GLY A 281 16.85 5.77 -5.56
C GLY A 281 16.90 6.70 -6.77
N GLU A 282 16.57 6.15 -7.93
CA GLU A 282 16.49 6.89 -9.19
C GLU A 282 15.24 6.42 -9.92
N ALA A 283 14.43 7.36 -10.40
CA ALA A 283 13.21 7.07 -11.14
C ALA A 283 12.92 8.16 -12.17
N GLU A 284 12.03 7.85 -13.10
CA GLU A 284 11.52 8.79 -14.09
C GLU A 284 10.01 8.92 -13.92
N LEU A 285 9.55 10.13 -13.64
CA LEU A 285 8.13 10.47 -13.59
C LEU A 285 7.71 11.06 -14.94
N THR A 286 6.65 10.54 -15.53
CA THR A 286 5.98 11.12 -16.70
C THR A 286 4.56 11.50 -16.32
N LEU A 287 4.11 12.68 -16.72
CA LEU A 287 2.72 13.10 -16.53
C LEU A 287 1.93 12.72 -17.78
N ASN A 288 0.89 11.91 -17.62
CA ASN A 288 -0.04 11.53 -18.68
C ASN A 288 -1.09 12.63 -18.93
N SER A 289 -0.63 13.89 -18.90
CA SER A 289 -1.46 15.10 -18.96
C SER A 289 -0.80 16.11 -19.89
N THR A 290 -1.60 16.78 -20.71
CA THR A 290 -1.12 17.83 -21.62
C THR A 290 -0.70 19.11 -20.89
N THR A 291 -1.13 19.31 -19.64
CA THR A 291 -0.71 20.46 -18.84
C THR A 291 0.67 20.25 -18.25
N ALA A 292 1.65 21.03 -18.70
CA ALA A 292 2.97 21.11 -18.10
C ALA A 292 2.89 21.60 -16.64
N GLY A 293 3.92 21.30 -15.85
CA GLY A 293 4.05 21.81 -14.50
C GLY A 293 5.50 22.05 -14.10
N THR A 294 5.69 22.75 -12.99
CA THR A 294 7.00 22.93 -12.38
C THR A 294 7.13 21.99 -11.19
N LEU A 295 8.11 21.09 -11.24
CA LEU A 295 8.39 20.16 -10.14
C LEU A 295 9.50 20.73 -9.26
N TYR A 296 9.26 20.78 -7.95
CA TYR A 296 10.24 21.19 -6.95
C TYR A 296 10.62 20.02 -6.06
N ALA A 297 11.92 19.78 -5.91
CA ALA A 297 12.45 18.94 -4.84
C ALA A 297 12.27 19.67 -3.50
N CYS A 298 11.83 18.95 -2.47
CA CYS A 298 11.60 19.49 -1.13
C CYS A 298 12.38 18.70 -0.08
N ASP A 299 12.74 19.37 1.02
CA ASP A 299 13.18 18.67 2.22
C ASP A 299 12.01 17.97 2.92
N ILE A 300 12.30 17.18 3.97
CA ILE A 300 11.29 16.41 4.70
C ILE A 300 10.25 17.28 5.43
N SER A 301 10.48 18.59 5.57
CA SER A 301 9.51 19.54 6.13
C SER A 301 8.54 20.08 5.06
N GLY A 302 8.83 19.84 3.78
CA GLY A 302 8.08 20.37 2.64
C GLY A 302 8.61 21.71 2.11
N ARG A 303 9.74 22.21 2.63
CA ARG A 303 10.37 23.41 2.08
C ARG A 303 11.08 23.06 0.76
N ARG A 304 10.81 23.85 -0.29
CA ARG A 304 11.44 23.71 -1.61
C ARG A 304 12.95 23.94 -1.52
N LEU A 305 13.72 23.05 -2.15
CA LEU A 305 15.17 23.11 -2.25
C LEU A 305 15.60 23.64 -3.61
N PHE A 306 15.09 23.04 -4.69
CA PHE A 306 15.40 23.41 -6.06
C PHE A 306 14.31 22.92 -7.02
N GLN A 307 14.26 23.52 -8.20
CA GLN A 307 13.42 23.05 -9.30
C GLN A 307 14.08 21.84 -9.98
N VAL A 308 13.32 20.77 -10.19
CA VAL A 308 13.75 19.60 -10.96
C VAL A 308 13.60 19.92 -12.45
N PRO A 309 14.68 19.92 -13.24
CA PRO A 309 14.59 20.17 -14.67
C PRO A 309 13.77 19.10 -15.37
N SER A 310 12.75 19.51 -16.12
CA SER A 310 12.00 18.61 -17.00
C SER A 310 12.83 18.27 -18.24
N GLN A 311 12.57 17.09 -18.80
CA GLN A 311 13.11 16.63 -20.07
C GLN A 311 11.93 16.32 -21.01
N THR A 312 12.07 16.65 -22.29
CA THR A 312 11.08 16.26 -23.29
C THR A 312 11.55 14.99 -23.98
N ARG A 313 10.71 13.95 -23.99
CA ARG A 313 10.98 12.70 -24.70
C ARG A 313 9.72 12.23 -25.41
N ASP A 314 9.80 12.03 -26.72
CA ASP A 314 8.70 11.49 -27.53
C ASP A 314 7.35 12.22 -27.27
N SER A 315 7.40 13.56 -27.16
CA SER A 315 6.30 14.48 -26.80
C SER A 315 5.81 14.48 -25.35
N ASP A 316 6.33 13.59 -24.50
CA ASP A 316 6.03 13.56 -23.07
C ASP A 316 6.98 14.44 -22.25
N THR A 317 6.46 15.03 -21.17
CA THR A 317 7.26 15.73 -20.17
C THR A 317 7.68 14.76 -19.07
N LEU A 318 8.98 14.57 -18.94
CA LEU A 318 9.63 13.67 -18.00
C LEU A 318 10.35 14.46 -16.90
N TYR A 319 10.25 13.99 -15.66
CA TYR A 319 11.00 14.52 -14.53
C TYR A 319 11.89 13.41 -13.93
N PRO A 320 13.22 13.59 -13.93
CA PRO A 320 14.11 12.68 -13.24
C PRO A 320 13.99 12.88 -11.72
N LEU A 321 13.69 11.81 -10.99
CA LEU A 321 13.62 11.78 -9.53
C LEU A 321 14.86 11.10 -8.98
N LYS A 322 15.52 11.70 -7.99
CA LYS A 322 16.69 11.15 -7.31
C LYS A 322 16.60 11.38 -5.81
N THR A 323 16.86 10.35 -5.00
CA THR A 323 16.82 10.54 -3.54
C THR A 323 18.08 11.16 -2.97
N ASP A 324 19.15 11.29 -3.76
CA ASP A 324 20.39 11.98 -3.41
C ASP A 324 20.54 13.32 -4.16
N SER A 325 21.01 14.34 -3.43
CA SER A 325 21.37 15.64 -4.01
C SER A 325 22.50 16.30 -3.22
N ASN A 326 23.12 17.32 -3.81
CA ASN A 326 24.13 18.13 -3.13
C ASN A 326 23.56 18.95 -1.94
N GLN A 327 22.23 19.07 -1.85
CA GLN A 327 21.53 19.74 -0.75
C GLN A 327 20.98 18.75 0.30
N GLY A 328 21.32 17.46 0.21
CA GLY A 328 20.83 16.41 1.09
C GLY A 328 19.82 15.47 0.43
N PRO A 329 19.19 14.57 1.21
CA PRO A 329 18.25 13.59 0.70
C PRO A 329 16.93 14.23 0.24
N VAL A 330 16.40 13.77 -0.89
CA VAL A 330 15.14 14.25 -1.47
C VAL A 330 14.12 13.11 -1.57
N LEU A 331 13.16 13.11 -0.64
CA LEU A 331 12.09 12.11 -0.58
C LEU A 331 10.72 12.68 -1.01
N VAL A 332 10.63 14.00 -1.10
CA VAL A 332 9.40 14.77 -1.30
C VAL A 332 9.59 15.69 -2.49
N TYR A 333 8.57 15.74 -3.34
CA TYR A 333 8.49 16.70 -4.43
C TYR A 333 7.11 17.34 -4.44
N GLU A 334 7.07 18.60 -4.87
CA GLU A 334 5.83 19.33 -5.10
C GLU A 334 5.75 19.69 -6.58
N LEU A 335 4.71 19.19 -7.24
CA LEU A 335 4.38 19.59 -8.61
C LEU A 335 3.34 20.70 -8.56
N ILE A 336 3.68 21.84 -9.17
CA ILE A 336 2.78 22.97 -9.39
C ILE A 336 2.36 22.97 -10.85
N ARG A 337 1.05 22.90 -11.10
CA ARG A 337 0.46 22.92 -12.44
C ARG A 337 -0.26 24.24 -12.68
N GLU A 338 -0.06 24.78 -13.87
CA GLU A 338 -0.81 25.93 -14.38
C GLU A 338 -2.03 25.43 -15.13
N ILE A 339 -3.15 25.28 -14.42
CA ILE A 339 -4.43 24.87 -15.00
C ILE A 339 -5.25 26.14 -15.27
N PRO A 340 -5.74 26.33 -16.53
CA PRO A 340 -6.58 27.47 -16.92
C PRO A 340 -7.77 27.75 -16.00
#